data_AF-A0A7S1GNS3-F1
#
_entry.id   AF-A0A7S1GNS3-F1
#
_cell.length_a   1.000
_cell.length_b   1.000
_cell.length_c   1.000
_cell.angle_alpha   90.00
_cell.angle_beta   90.00
_cell.angle_gamma   90.00
#
_symmetry.space_group_name_H-M   'P 1'
#
loop_
_entity.id
_entity.type
_entity.pdbx_description
1 polymer ?
#
loop_
_entity_poly.entity_id
_entity_poly.type
_entity_poly.pdbx_seq_one_letter_code
_entity_poly.pdbx_strand_id
1 'polypeptide(L)'
;SNNNKNNDPQNNNNNVDENQVVLGEFHLDKSTTNGDLIDVGPYTYQVQKSRCQYKYAGGKRFIMVRKILEVKEVQRISQEDWIQQQYSQPSPPEDGLLL
;
A
#
# COMPACT_ATOMS: atom_id res chain seq x y z
N SER A 1 -17.50 -5.39 48.20
CA SER A 1 -16.96 -6.18 47.08
C SER A 1 -18.03 -6.38 46.05
N ASN A 2 -17.78 -6.00 44.79
CA ASN A 2 -18.30 -6.68 43.59
C ASN A 2 -17.68 -6.00 42.35
N ASN A 3 -16.61 -6.62 41.84
CA ASN A 3 -15.90 -6.22 40.63
C ASN A 3 -16.56 -6.90 39.42
N ASN A 4 -17.30 -6.15 38.62
CA ASN A 4 -17.75 -6.62 37.30
C ASN A 4 -16.67 -6.26 36.27
N LYS A 5 -15.82 -7.23 35.93
CA LYS A 5 -14.91 -7.14 34.78
C LYS A 5 -15.70 -7.52 33.53
N ASN A 6 -16.09 -6.51 32.74
CA ASN A 6 -16.62 -6.73 31.40
C ASN A 6 -15.47 -7.23 30.52
N ASN A 7 -15.55 -8.49 30.13
CA ASN A 7 -14.69 -9.05 29.10
C ASN A 7 -15.16 -8.49 27.75
N ASP A 8 -14.40 -7.55 27.18
CA ASP A 8 -14.56 -7.18 25.78
C ASP A 8 -14.31 -8.43 24.91
N PRO A 9 -15.21 -8.80 24.00
CA PRO A 9 -14.93 -9.87 23.05
C PRO A 9 -13.79 -9.42 22.13
N GLN A 10 -12.61 -10.01 22.31
CA GLN A 10 -11.53 -9.96 21.32
C GLN A 10 -12.06 -10.57 20.02
N ASN A 11 -12.48 -9.70 19.11
CA ASN A 11 -12.83 -10.04 17.74
C ASN A 11 -11.55 -10.41 16.97
N ASN A 12 -11.06 -11.63 17.19
CA ASN A 12 -9.96 -12.23 16.43
C ASN A 12 -10.49 -12.66 15.06
N ASN A 13 -10.75 -11.67 14.19
CA ASN A 13 -10.96 -11.89 12.77
C ASN A 13 -9.61 -12.22 12.10
N ASN A 14 -9.05 -13.38 12.43
CA ASN A 14 -7.89 -13.94 11.73
C ASN A 14 -8.38 -14.63 10.46
N ASN A 15 -8.84 -13.83 9.50
CA ASN A 15 -9.04 -14.29 8.12
C ASN A 15 -7.70 -14.08 7.40
N VAL A 16 -6.74 -14.97 7.68
CA VAL A 16 -5.43 -14.95 7.05
C VAL A 16 -5.62 -15.58 5.68
N ASP A 17 -5.56 -14.75 4.65
CA ASP A 17 -5.55 -15.19 3.26
C ASP A 17 -4.35 -16.15 3.08
N GLU A 18 -4.56 -17.36 2.57
CA GLU A 18 -3.53 -18.42 2.54
C GLU A 18 -2.27 -18.05 1.72
N ASN A 19 -2.32 -16.95 0.97
CA ASN A 19 -1.21 -16.37 0.21
C ASN A 19 -0.56 -15.13 0.85
N GLN A 20 -0.87 -14.84 2.12
CA GLN A 20 -0.34 -13.65 2.80
C GLN A 20 1.08 -13.89 3.33
N VAL A 21 2.08 -13.32 2.65
CA VAL A 21 3.47 -13.29 3.12
C VAL A 21 3.71 -12.01 3.92
N VAL A 22 4.13 -12.15 5.18
CA VAL A 22 4.58 -11.02 6.01
C VAL A 22 6.05 -10.75 5.72
N LEU A 23 6.34 -9.58 5.15
CA LEU A 23 7.70 -9.19 4.76
C LEU A 23 8.49 -8.53 5.91
N GLY A 24 7.79 -8.01 6.91
CA GLY A 24 8.38 -7.36 8.08
C GLY A 24 7.46 -6.32 8.71
N GLU A 25 8.01 -5.54 9.62
CA GLU A 25 7.35 -4.42 10.27
C GLU A 25 8.00 -3.11 9.85
N PHE A 26 7.21 -2.04 9.80
CA PHE A 26 7.68 -0.70 9.47
C PHE A 26 6.91 0.33 10.27
N HIS A 27 7.53 1.50 10.45
CA HIS A 27 6.92 2.63 11.12
C HIS A 27 6.43 3.64 10.07
N LEU A 28 5.21 4.13 10.26
CA LEU A 28 4.60 5.14 9.41
C LEU A 28 4.46 6.45 10.18
N ASP A 29 4.84 7.53 9.53
CA ASP A 29 4.51 8.87 9.98
C ASP A 29 3.08 9.24 9.58
N LYS A 30 2.46 10.14 10.34
CA LYS A 30 1.10 10.62 10.04
C LYS A 30 1.02 11.35 8.69
N SER A 31 2.14 11.89 8.22
CA SER A 31 2.27 12.58 6.94
C SER A 31 2.52 11.64 5.76
N THR A 32 2.82 10.36 5.99
CA THR A 32 3.19 9.44 4.90
C THR A 32 2.08 9.37 3.85
N THR A 33 2.40 9.55 2.57
CA THR A 33 1.46 9.72 1.45
C THR A 33 1.98 9.03 0.19
N ASN A 34 1.23 9.12 -0.91
CA ASN A 34 1.65 8.58 -2.21
C ASN A 34 3.01 9.17 -2.63
N GLY A 35 3.92 8.32 -3.07
CA GLY A 35 5.29 8.68 -3.45
C GLY A 35 6.33 8.53 -2.35
N ASP A 36 5.92 8.47 -1.08
CA ASP A 36 6.84 8.30 0.03
C ASP A 36 7.45 6.89 0.05
N LEU A 37 8.65 6.79 0.60
CA LEU A 37 9.42 5.55 0.72
C LEU A 37 9.24 4.92 2.11
N ILE A 38 9.16 3.61 2.13
CA ILE A 38 9.04 2.76 3.32
C ILE A 38 10.11 1.68 3.22
N ASP A 39 10.99 1.64 4.21
CA ASP A 39 12.00 0.59 4.31
C ASP A 39 11.47 -0.58 5.14
N VAL A 40 11.57 -1.79 4.59
CA VAL A 40 11.19 -3.05 5.25
C VAL A 40 12.34 -4.04 5.07
N GLY A 41 13.13 -4.22 6.14
CA GLY A 41 14.34 -5.05 6.07
C GLY A 41 15.32 -4.52 5.02
N PRO A 42 15.75 -5.33 4.03
CA PRO A 42 16.69 -4.90 2.99
C PRO A 42 16.02 -4.23 1.77
N TYR A 43 14.69 -4.15 1.74
CA TYR A 43 13.93 -3.66 0.59
C TYR A 43 13.30 -2.30 0.88
N THR A 44 13.29 -1.43 -0.13
CA THR A 44 12.59 -0.14 -0.09
C THR A 44 11.36 -0.20 -0.99
N TYR A 45 10.23 0.22 -0.45
CA TYR A 45 8.95 0.26 -1.14
C TYR A 45 8.47 1.71 -1.28
N GLN A 46 7.87 2.04 -2.41
CA GLN A 46 7.19 3.31 -2.61
C GLN A 46 5.68 3.13 -2.43
N VAL A 47 5.05 4.02 -1.67
CA VAL A 47 3.59 4.08 -1.53
C VAL A 47 2.97 4.46 -2.87
N GLN A 48 2.20 3.54 -3.45
CA GLN A 48 1.46 3.77 -4.69
C GLN A 48 0.09 4.37 -4.40
N LYS A 49 -0.56 3.89 -3.34
CA LYS A 49 -1.92 4.29 -3.00
C LYS A 49 -2.14 4.37 -1.50
N SER A 50 -2.64 5.51 -1.06
CA SER A 50 -3.11 5.75 0.30
C SER A 50 -4.55 6.27 0.30
N ARG A 51 -5.25 6.07 1.41
CA ARG A 51 -6.61 6.57 1.62
C ARG A 51 -6.77 7.12 3.02
N CYS A 52 -7.53 8.21 3.13
CA CYS A 52 -7.99 8.74 4.39
C CYS A 52 -9.27 8.01 4.84
N GLN A 53 -9.27 7.52 6.07
CA GLN A 53 -10.41 6.86 6.69
C GLN A 53 -10.72 7.55 8.02
N TYR A 54 -11.99 7.80 8.30
CA TYR A 54 -12.41 8.29 9.61
C TYR A 54 -12.80 7.10 10.47
N LYS A 55 -12.30 7.07 11.71
CA LYS A 55 -12.70 6.09 12.73
C LYS A 55 -13.28 6.80 13.94
N TYR A 56 -14.34 6.25 14.49
CA TYR A 56 -14.91 6.75 15.74
C TYR A 56 -14.05 6.25 16.91
N ALA A 57 -13.41 7.16 17.63
CA ALA A 57 -12.47 6.82 18.69
C ALA A 57 -13.12 7.03 20.06
N GLY A 58 -13.19 5.94 20.83
CA GLY A 58 -13.54 5.96 22.25
C GLY A 58 -14.93 6.52 22.55
N GLY A 59 -15.89 6.37 21.63
CA GLY A 59 -17.27 6.80 21.87
C GLY A 59 -17.48 8.32 21.87
N LYS A 60 -16.48 9.13 21.47
CA LYS A 60 -16.52 10.60 21.64
C LYS A 60 -16.41 11.40 20.34
N ARG A 61 -15.46 11.05 19.47
CA ARG A 61 -15.16 11.84 18.27
C ARG A 61 -14.64 10.99 17.12
N PHE A 62 -14.88 11.46 15.90
CA PHE A 62 -14.23 10.91 14.71
C PHE A 62 -12.79 11.43 14.63
N ILE A 63 -11.86 10.53 14.34
CA ILE A 63 -10.47 10.86 14.00
C ILE A 63 -10.15 10.35 12.61
N MET A 64 -9.43 11.16 11.85
CA MET A 64 -8.90 10.78 10.56
C MET A 64 -7.64 9.93 10.76
N VAL A 65 -7.57 8.80 10.08
CA VAL A 65 -6.39 7.95 9.96
C VAL A 65 -6.03 7.78 8.50
N ARG A 66 -4.75 7.60 8.23
CA ARG A 66 -4.27 7.27 6.89
C ARG A 66 -4.01 5.77 6.80
N LYS A 67 -4.54 5.17 5.75
CA LYS A 67 -4.34 3.75 5.43
C LYS A 67 -3.54 3.65 4.14
N ILE A 68 -2.39 3.01 4.20
CA ILE A 68 -1.64 2.60 3.02
C ILE A 68 -2.33 1.38 2.44
N LEU A 69 -2.71 1.45 1.16
CA LEU A 69 -3.46 0.41 0.47
C LEU A 69 -2.55 -0.42 -0.44
N GLU A 70 -1.56 0.23 -1.05
CA GLU A 70 -0.68 -0.39 -2.03
C GLU A 70 0.71 0.23 -1.94
N VAL A 71 1.71 -0.64 -1.95
CA VAL A 71 3.13 -0.30 -2.04
C VAL A 71 3.75 -1.14 -3.14
N LYS A 72 4.79 -0.61 -3.79
CA LYS A 72 5.56 -1.32 -4.81
C LYS A 72 7.04 -1.15 -4.54
N GLU A 73 7.81 -2.23 -4.68
CA GLU A 73 9.26 -2.21 -4.49
C GLU A 73 9.91 -1.25 -5.50
N VAL A 74 10.83 -0.41 -5.03
CA VAL A 74 11.45 0.63 -5.87
C VAL A 74 12.21 0.03 -7.06
N GLN A 75 12.96 -1.05 -6.85
CA GLN A 75 13.68 -1.72 -7.94
C GLN A 75 12.72 -2.23 -9.02
N ARG A 76 11.55 -2.74 -8.62
CA ARG A 76 10.51 -3.20 -9.53
C ARG A 76 9.90 -2.06 -10.33
N ILE A 77 9.68 -0.90 -9.71
CA ILE A 77 9.21 0.31 -10.41
C ILE A 77 10.18 0.67 -11.53
N SER A 78 11.48 0.76 -11.22
CA SER A 78 12.50 1.11 -12.22
C SER A 78 12.58 0.10 -13.38
N GLN A 79 12.44 -1.20 -13.09
CA GLN A 79 12.42 -2.23 -14.13
C GLN A 79 11.18 -2.14 -15.01
N GLU A 80 9.99 -1.98 -14.41
CA GLU A 80 8.73 -1.84 -15.15
C GLU A 80 8.74 -0.57 -16.01
N ASP A 81 9.23 0.55 -15.50
CA ASP A 81 9.38 1.80 -16.25
C ASP A 81 10.31 1.63 -17.46
N TRP A 82 11.43 0.93 -17.29
CA TRP A 82 12.37 0.65 -18.38
C TRP A 82 11.73 -0.23 -19.47
N ILE A 83 11.04 -1.30 -19.06
CA ILE A 83 10.30 -2.18 -19.99
C ILE A 83 9.23 -1.35 -20.73
N GLN A 84 8.45 -0.56 -20.00
CA GLN A 84 7.39 0.25 -20.59
C GLN A 84 7.94 1.24 -21.62
N GLN A 85 9.06 1.90 -21.33
CA GLN A 85 9.72 2.79 -22.30
C GLN A 85 10.21 2.06 -23.55
N GLN A 86 10.75 0.84 -23.41
CA GLN A 86 11.23 0.04 -24.54
C GLN A 86 10.09 -0.36 -25.48
N TYR A 87 8.93 -0.70 -24.93
CA TYR A 87 7.80 -1.22 -25.71
C TYR A 87 6.71 -0.19 -26.02
N SER A 88 6.79 1.03 -25.46
CA SER A 88 5.84 2.11 -25.77
C SER A 88 6.19 2.89 -27.05
N GLN A 89 7.24 2.49 -27.78
CA GLN A 89 7.56 3.09 -29.07
C GLN A 89 6.45 2.77 -30.08
N PRO A 90 5.87 3.78 -30.76
CA PRO A 90 4.94 3.52 -31.86
C PRO A 90 5.68 2.74 -32.94
N SER A 91 5.00 1.75 -33.55
CA SER A 91 5.51 1.09 -34.75
C SER A 91 5.87 2.16 -35.79
N PRO A 92 6.98 2.00 -36.54
CA PRO A 92 7.31 2.91 -37.63
C PRO A 92 6.09 3.09 -38.55
N PRO A 93 5.83 4.30 -39.08
CA PRO A 93 4.85 4.47 -40.13
C PRO A 93 5.19 3.49 -41.26
N GLU A 94 4.22 2.68 -41.71
CA GLU A 94 4.37 1.90 -42.94
C GLU A 94 4.33 2.85 -44.14
N ASP A 95 5.45 3.54 -44.40
CA ASP A 95 5.61 4.34 -45.60
C ASP A 95 6.08 3.43 -46.76
N GLY A 96 5.21 3.24 -47.76
CA GLY A 96 5.69 2.99 -49.13
C GLY A 96 5.11 1.81 -49.91
N LEU A 97 3.79 1.78 -50.13
CA LEU A 97 3.24 1.24 -51.39
C LEU A 97 2.73 2.41 -52.23
N LEU A 98 3.66 3.16 -52.84
CA LEU A 98 3.35 3.95 -54.03
C LEU A 98 3.39 3.00 -55.22
N LEU A 99 2.21 2.74 -55.77
CA LEU A 99 1.96 1.97 -57.00
C LEU A 99 1.75 2.96 -58.16
#